data_AF-A0A1C5VW47-F1
#
_entry.id   AF-A0A1C5VW47-F1
#
_cell.length_a   1.000
_cell.length_b   1.000
_cell.length_c   1.000
_cell.angle_alpha   90.00
_cell.angle_beta   90.00
_cell.angle_gamma   90.00
#
_symmetry.space_group_name_H-M   'P 1'
#
loop_
_entity.id
_entity.type
_entity.pdbx_description
1 polymer ?
#
loop_
_entity_poly.entity_id
_entity_poly.type
_entity_poly.pdbx_seq_one_letter_code
_entity_poly.pdbx_strand_id
1 'polypeptide(L)'
;MHLGAQELIVILLIVLILFGGKKVAGLGKAMGTSLREFKEEVNKTSDAVKDGADAVKAEASEAKQAAEGAVKAETTDRKNEAN
;
A
#
# COMPACT_ATOMS: atom_id res chain seq x y z
N MET A 1 -37.85 0.22 -10.80
CA MET A 1 -37.94 1.18 -9.68
C MET A 1 -36.56 1.22 -9.05
N HIS A 2 -35.68 2.10 -9.53
CA HIS A 2 -34.31 2.21 -9.01
C HIS A 2 -34.31 3.32 -7.98
N LEU A 3 -33.83 3.03 -6.77
CA LEU A 3 -33.53 4.03 -5.76
C LEU A 3 -32.39 4.91 -6.29
N GLY A 4 -32.76 5.99 -6.95
CA GLY A 4 -31.83 7.01 -7.41
C GLY A 4 -31.33 7.88 -6.27
N ALA A 5 -30.36 8.73 -6.57
CA ALA A 5 -29.80 9.67 -5.60
C ALA A 5 -30.88 10.57 -4.96
N GLN A 6 -31.93 10.92 -5.72
CA GLN A 6 -33.04 11.72 -5.22
C GLN A 6 -33.86 10.99 -4.16
N GLU A 7 -34.20 9.71 -4.36
CA GLU A 7 -34.94 8.93 -3.36
C GLU A 7 -34.10 8.69 -2.09
N LEU A 8 -32.79 8.45 -2.23
CA LEU A 8 -31.90 8.32 -1.07
C LEU A 8 -31.81 9.61 -0.25
N ILE A 9 -31.79 10.78 -0.89
CA ILE A 9 -31.81 12.08 -0.18
C ILE A 9 -33.11 12.25 0.61
N VAL A 10 -34.27 11.91 0.04
CA VAL A 10 -35.56 11.99 0.74
C VAL A 10 -35.60 11.05 1.94
N ILE A 11 -35.14 9.81 1.78
CA ILE A 11 -35.06 8.84 2.89
C ILE A 11 -34.11 9.35 3.97
N LEU A 12 -32.94 9.89 3.59
CA LEU A 12 -31.97 10.45 4.52
C LEU A 12 -32.55 11.63 5.31
N LEU A 13 -33.35 12.49 4.68
CA LEU A 13 -34.07 13.56 5.35
C LEU A 13 -35.07 13.03 6.39
N ILE A 14 -35.85 12.00 6.05
CA ILE A 14 -36.80 11.37 6.98
C ILE A 14 -36.06 10.78 8.19
N VAL A 15 -34.97 10.03 7.95
CA VAL A 15 -34.12 9.47 9.00
C VAL A 15 -33.54 10.60 9.87
N LEU A 16 -33.08 11.70 9.27
CA LEU A 16 -32.53 12.82 10.01
C LEU A 16 -33.57 13.52 10.90
N ILE A 17 -34.84 13.56 10.50
CA ILE A 17 -35.94 14.09 11.32
C ILE A 17 -36.25 13.14 12.48
N LEU A 18 -36.30 11.83 12.25
CA LEU A 18 -36.61 10.84 13.29
C LEU A 18 -35.50 10.71 14.34
N PHE A 19 -34.24 10.66 13.91
CA PHE A 19 -33.10 10.46 14.80
C PHE A 19 -32.44 11.78 15.24
N GLY A 20 -32.66 12.86 14.49
CA GLY A 20 -31.99 14.14 14.68
C GLY A 20 -30.54 14.14 14.17
N GLY A 21 -30.06 15.33 13.77
CA GLY A 21 -28.66 15.49 13.31
C GLY A 21 -27.61 15.14 14.37
N LYS A 22 -27.93 15.30 15.67
CA LYS A 22 -27.01 14.98 16.77
C LYS A 22 -26.70 13.49 16.89
N LYS A 23 -27.69 12.60 16.73
CA LYS A 23 -27.47 11.14 16.81
C LYS A 23 -26.70 10.63 15.61
N VAL A 24 -27.08 11.06 14.40
CA VAL A 24 -26.39 10.69 13.15
C VAL A 24 -24.94 11.17 13.16
N ALA A 25 -24.68 12.43 13.56
CA ALA A 25 -23.33 12.95 13.69
C ALA A 25 -22.50 12.24 14.77
N GLY A 26 -23.12 11.84 15.89
CA GLY A 26 -22.47 11.05 16.93
C GLY A 26 -22.01 9.68 16.42
N LEU A 27 -22.89 8.95 15.73
CA LEU A 27 -22.57 7.66 15.12
C LEU A 27 -21.50 7.80 14.02
N GLY A 28 -21.62 8.80 13.15
CA GLY A 28 -20.64 9.09 12.11
C GLY A 28 -19.25 9.41 12.68
N LYS A 29 -19.15 10.19 13.77
CA LYS A 29 -17.88 10.44 14.45
C LYS A 29 -17.27 9.17 15.03
N ALA A 30 -18.07 8.35 15.72
CA ALA A 30 -17.59 7.09 16.31
C ALA A 30 -17.10 6.11 15.24
N MET A 31 -17.88 5.90 14.17
CA MET A 31 -17.47 5.04 13.05
C MET A 31 -16.28 5.60 12.28
N GLY A 32 -16.23 6.93 12.08
CA GLY A 32 -15.13 7.59 11.39
C GLY A 32 -13.81 7.45 12.12
N THR A 33 -13.81 7.59 13.45
CA THR A 33 -12.61 7.34 14.28
C THR A 33 -12.16 5.89 14.18
N SER A 34 -13.08 4.93 14.32
CA SER A 34 -12.76 3.50 14.21
C SER A 34 -12.18 3.13 12.84
N LEU A 35 -12.76 3.65 11.75
CA LEU A 35 -12.26 3.40 10.41
C LEU A 35 -10.90 4.07 10.16
N ARG A 36 -10.68 5.25 10.75
CA ARG A 36 -9.40 5.95 10.66
C ARG A 36 -8.29 5.17 11.37
N GLU A 37 -8.52 4.72 12.60
CA GLU A 37 -7.57 3.90 13.36
C GLU A 37 -7.29 2.58 12.64
N PHE A 38 -8.34 1.90 12.15
CA PHE A 38 -8.19 0.70 11.33
C PHE A 38 -7.34 0.95 10.09
N LYS A 39 -7.59 2.05 9.38
CA LYS A 39 -6.81 2.44 8.20
C LYS A 39 -5.35 2.74 8.56
N GLU A 40 -5.09 3.46 9.65
CA GLU A 40 -3.72 3.72 10.10
C GLU A 40 -2.97 2.42 10.44
N GLU A 41 -3.61 1.47 11.14
CA GLU A 41 -3.00 0.18 11.50
C GLU A 41 -2.69 -0.69 10.27
N VAL A 42 -3.63 -0.75 9.31
CA VAL A 42 -3.46 -1.47 8.05
C VAL A 42 -2.35 -0.85 7.19
N ASN A 43 -2.24 0.48 7.16
CA ASN A 43 -1.15 1.15 6.42
C ASN A 43 0.19 0.95 7.11
N LYS A 44 0.30 1.07 8.44
CA LYS A 44 1.54 0.75 9.18
C LYS A 44 2.02 -0.67 8.93
N THR A 45 1.10 -1.64 8.89
CA THR A 45 1.42 -3.04 8.57
C THR A 45 1.88 -3.18 7.11
N SER A 46 1.23 -2.47 6.17
CA SER A 46 1.61 -2.49 4.74
C SER A 46 2.96 -1.82 4.48
N ASP A 47 3.27 -0.74 5.19
CA ASP A 47 4.55 -0.04 5.10
C ASP A 47 5.69 -0.85 5.74
N ALA A 48 5.44 -1.55 6.85
CA ALA A 48 6.41 -2.48 7.44
C ALA A 48 6.74 -3.67 6.50
N VAL A 49 5.77 -4.12 5.69
CA VAL A 49 5.99 -5.14 4.66
C VAL A 49 6.73 -4.58 3.43
N LYS A 50 6.57 -3.30 3.11
CA LYS A 50 7.33 -2.61 2.05
C LYS A 50 8.78 -2.34 2.46
N ASP A 51 9.04 -1.88 3.68
CA ASP A 51 10.41 -1.66 4.17
C ASP A 51 11.21 -2.96 4.28
N GLY A 52 10.56 -4.08 4.61
CA GLY A 52 11.18 -5.40 4.54
C GLY A 52 11.51 -5.86 3.11
N ALA A 53 10.72 -5.45 2.12
CA ALA A 53 10.96 -5.76 0.72
C ALA A 53 12.12 -4.97 0.09
N ASP A 54 12.37 -3.73 0.56
CA ASP A 54 13.52 -2.93 0.14
C ASP A 54 14.83 -3.47 0.75
N ALA A 55 14.81 -3.98 1.99
CA ALA A 55 15.97 -4.64 2.61
C ALA A 55 16.37 -5.95 1.89
N VAL A 56 15.40 -6.79 1.52
CA VAL A 56 15.67 -8.05 0.79
C VAL A 56 16.14 -7.78 -0.65
N LYS A 57 15.73 -6.67 -1.26
CA LYS A 57 16.21 -6.25 -2.59
C LYS A 57 17.63 -5.68 -2.56
N ALA A 58 18.03 -5.02 -1.46
CA ALA A 58 19.39 -4.54 -1.25
C ALA A 58 20.39 -5.70 -1.12
N GLU A 59 20.06 -6.72 -0.33
CA GLU A 59 20.93 -7.90 -0.11
C GLU A 59 21.06 -8.77 -1.38
N ALA A 60 20.00 -8.88 -2.20
CA ALA A 60 20.04 -9.59 -3.47
C ALA A 60 20.86 -8.87 -4.56
N SER A 61 21.08 -7.55 -4.43
CA SER A 61 21.84 -6.75 -5.38
C SER A 61 23.35 -6.83 -5.14
N GLU A 62 23.80 -7.03 -3.91
CA GLU A 62 25.22 -7.24 -3.58
C GLU A 62 25.71 -8.65 -3.94
N ALA A 63 24.87 -9.68 -3.78
CA ALA A 63 25.22 -11.05 -4.17
C ALA A 63 25.38 -11.24 -5.69
N LYS A 64 24.66 -10.46 -6.51
CA LYS A 64 24.75 -10.50 -7.98
C LYS A 64 26.02 -9.80 -8.53
N GLN A 65 26.51 -8.76 -7.87
CA GLN A 65 27.71 -8.03 -8.33
C GLN A 65 29.01 -8.77 -8.06
N ALA A 66 29.07 -9.59 -6.99
CA ALA A 66 30.23 -10.42 -6.70
C ALA A 66 30.39 -11.60 -7.68
N ALA A 67 29.29 -12.12 -8.24
CA ALA A 67 29.33 -13.23 -9.18
C ALA A 67 29.72 -12.82 -10.61
N GLU A 68 29.38 -11.60 -11.03
CA GLU A 68 29.66 -11.11 -12.40
C GLU A 68 31.11 -10.63 -12.59
N GLY A 69 31.79 -10.27 -11.51
CA GLY A 69 33.21 -9.87 -11.52
C GLY A 69 34.19 -11.03 -11.74
N ALA A 70 33.83 -12.26 -11.36
CA ALA A 70 34.70 -13.43 -11.50
C ALA A 70 34.71 -14.00 -12.93
N VAL A 71 33.66 -13.79 -13.73
CA VAL A 71 33.55 -14.35 -15.09
C VAL A 71 34.33 -13.55 -16.14
N LYS A 72 34.67 -12.28 -15.87
CA LYS A 72 35.39 -11.42 -16.83
C LYS A 72 36.92 -11.54 -16.78
N ALA A 73 37.49 -12.17 -15.74
CA ALA A 73 38.93 -12.30 -15.59
C ALA A 73 39.56 -13.44 -16.44
N GLU A 74 38.80 -14.46 -16.85
CA GLU A 74 39.38 -15.65 -17.51
C GLU A 74 39.40 -15.60 -19.06
N THR A 75 38.76 -14.59 -19.70
CA THR A 75 38.70 -14.52 -21.19
C THR A 75 39.69 -13.52 -21.81
N THR A 76 40.47 -12.79 -20.99
CA THR A 76 41.46 -11.80 -21.50
C THR A 76 42.90 -12.28 -21.28
N ASP A 77 43.24 -13.51 -21.67
CA ASP A 77 44.64 -13.95 -21.72
C ASP A 77 45.02 -14.70 -23.02
N ARG A 78 44.05 -15.07 -23.88
CA ARG A 78 44.33 -15.80 -25.14
C ARG A 78 44.55 -14.95 -26.39
N LYS A 79 44.62 -13.62 -26.32
CA LYS A 79 44.70 -12.76 -27.52
C LYS A 79 45.96 -11.89 -27.65
N ASN A 80 47.07 -12.28 -27.02
CA ASN A 80 48.35 -11.56 -27.17
C ASN A 80 49.54 -12.42 -27.64
N GLU A 81 49.30 -13.65 -28.12
CA GLU A 81 50.37 -14.50 -28.68
C GLU A 81 50.25 -14.73 -30.20
N ALA A 82 49.35 -14.02 -30.89
CA ALA A 82 49.19 -14.15 -32.33
C ALA A 82 48.98 -12.77 -33.00
N ASN A 83 50.03 -11.94 -33.00
CA ASN A 83 50.42 -11.09 -34.14
C ASN A 83 51.78 -10.43 -33.88
#